data_AF-A0AAX2DRR4-F1
#
_entry.id   AF-A0AAX2DRR4-F1
#
_cell.length_a   1.000
_cell.length_b   1.000
_cell.length_c   1.000
_cell.angle_alpha   90.00
_cell.angle_beta   90.00
_cell.angle_gamma   90.00
#
_symmetry.space_group_name_H-M   'P 1'
#
loop_
_entity.id
_entity.type
_entity.pdbx_description
1 polymer ?
#
loop_
_entity_poly.entity_id
_entity_poly.type
_entity_poly.pdbx_seq_one_letter_code
_entity_poly.pdbx_strand_id
1 'polypeptide(L)'
;MKAFNNLLAYTLANKGTHQDDKNRIAIAVSGNNIVEKEKVMHIVDEVGFDVVDNGDLNNSWRAQPGTPAYCTELTKEELKEALEKANKEKAPSLREKVIASFSPDFNHEDIVNLNRKIYNEK
;
A
#
# COMPACT_ATOMS: atom_id res chain seq x y z
N MET A 1 9.57 7.59 -10.35
CA MET A 1 8.67 7.87 -9.23
C MET A 1 7.61 6.78 -9.15
N LYS A 2 7.16 6.42 -7.95
CA LYS A 2 6.04 5.50 -7.73
C LYS A 2 5.31 5.88 -6.43
N ALA A 3 4.02 6.16 -6.55
CA ALA A 3 3.11 6.55 -5.47
C ALA A 3 1.68 6.14 -5.86
N PHE A 4 0.74 6.16 -4.91
CA PHE A 4 -0.69 5.84 -5.09
C PHE A 4 -1.00 4.42 -5.61
N ASN A 5 0.01 3.60 -5.86
CA ASN A 5 -0.17 2.29 -6.47
C ASN A 5 -0.50 1.19 -5.47
N ASN A 6 -0.36 1.44 -4.17
CA ASN A 6 -0.50 0.43 -3.12
C ASN A 6 -1.86 0.49 -2.41
N LEU A 7 -2.80 1.28 -2.93
CA LEU A 7 -4.18 1.38 -2.47
C LEU A 7 -5.16 1.07 -3.61
N LEU A 8 -6.37 0.66 -3.26
CA LEU A 8 -7.46 0.46 -4.21
C LEU A 8 -8.03 1.81 -4.65
N ALA A 9 -8.62 1.86 -5.85
CA ALA A 9 -9.24 3.07 -6.39
C ALA A 9 -10.32 3.65 -5.46
N TYR A 10 -11.12 2.78 -4.83
CA TYR A 10 -12.13 3.21 -3.87
C TYR A 10 -11.53 3.85 -2.62
N THR A 11 -10.41 3.31 -2.09
CA THR A 11 -9.69 3.93 -0.96
C THR A 11 -9.21 5.32 -1.34
N LEU A 12 -8.56 5.46 -2.50
CA LEU A 12 -8.04 6.74 -2.97
C LEU A 12 -9.14 7.80 -3.14
N ALA A 13 -10.32 7.39 -3.64
CA ALA A 13 -11.43 8.30 -3.87
C ALA A 13 -12.20 8.69 -2.61
N ASN A 14 -12.26 7.82 -1.59
CA ASN A 14 -13.25 7.97 -0.50
C ASN A 14 -12.66 7.95 0.92
N LYS A 15 -11.40 7.55 1.12
CA LYS A 15 -10.84 7.33 2.47
C LYS A 15 -9.71 8.28 2.87
N GLY A 16 -9.51 9.36 2.11
CA GLY A 16 -8.63 10.45 2.57
C GLY A 16 -9.23 11.13 3.80
N THR A 17 -8.41 11.35 4.84
CA THR A 17 -8.82 12.01 6.09
C THR A 17 -7.85 13.12 6.49
N HIS A 18 -8.24 13.92 7.49
CA HIS A 18 -7.45 15.04 8.00
C HIS A 18 -6.23 14.53 8.79
N GLN A 19 -5.18 15.35 8.89
CA GLN A 19 -3.90 14.97 9.51
C GLN A 19 -3.99 14.49 10.97
N ASP A 20 -5.00 14.93 11.73
CA ASP A 20 -5.16 14.54 13.15
C ASP A 20 -5.87 13.19 13.34
N ASP A 21 -6.29 12.53 12.26
CA ASP A 21 -6.91 11.22 12.33
C ASP A 21 -5.88 10.14 12.69
N LYS A 22 -6.05 9.53 13.87
CA LYS A 22 -5.16 8.47 14.37
C LYS A 22 -5.15 7.21 13.50
N ASN A 23 -6.17 7.01 12.67
CA ASN A 23 -6.31 5.85 11.79
C ASN A 23 -6.09 6.22 10.31
N ARG A 24 -5.44 7.36 10.05
CA ARG A 24 -5.16 7.82 8.70
C ARG A 24 -4.35 6.79 7.92
N ILE A 25 -4.86 6.42 6.74
CA ILE A 25 -4.23 5.43 5.87
C ILE A 25 -2.97 6.03 5.26
N ALA A 26 -1.91 5.24 5.16
CA ALA A 26 -0.64 5.65 4.59
C ALA A 26 -0.40 5.14 3.16
N ILE A 27 0.34 5.90 2.38
CA ILE A 27 0.81 5.57 1.03
C ILE A 27 2.34 5.44 1.03
N ALA A 28 2.83 4.39 0.40
CA ALA A 28 4.26 4.20 0.18
C ALA A 28 4.70 5.00 -1.05
N VAL A 29 5.76 5.80 -0.92
CA VAL A 29 6.33 6.59 -2.01
C VAL A 29 7.78 6.16 -2.27
N SER A 30 8.12 5.85 -3.51
CA SER A 30 9.48 5.48 -3.94
C SER A 30 9.94 6.32 -5.13
N GLY A 31 11.20 6.77 -5.10
CA GLY A 31 11.76 7.62 -6.16
C GLY A 31 13.25 7.88 -6.01
N ASN A 32 13.95 8.01 -7.13
CA ASN A 32 15.41 8.22 -7.17
C ASN A 32 15.79 9.71 -7.07
N ASN A 33 14.92 10.63 -7.50
CA ASN A 33 15.10 12.06 -7.35
C ASN A 33 14.44 12.50 -6.02
N ILE A 34 15.26 12.97 -5.08
CA ILE A 34 14.82 13.35 -3.73
C ILE A 34 13.84 14.53 -3.78
N VAL A 35 14.15 15.57 -4.56
CA VAL A 35 13.32 16.79 -4.66
C VAL A 35 11.95 16.48 -5.26
N GLU A 36 11.89 15.64 -6.30
CA GLU A 36 10.61 15.20 -6.86
C GLU A 36 9.83 14.32 -5.89
N LYS A 37 10.52 13.47 -5.12
CA LYS A 37 9.89 12.59 -4.13
C LYS A 37 9.25 13.38 -3.01
N GLU A 38 9.95 14.37 -2.46
CA GLU A 38 9.41 15.27 -1.43
C GLU A 38 8.15 15.99 -1.89
N LYS A 39 8.10 16.47 -3.14
CA LYS A 39 6.89 17.08 -3.72
C LYS A 39 5.72 16.11 -3.77
N VAL A 40 5.96 14.86 -4.19
CA VAL A 40 4.91 13.83 -4.25
C VAL A 40 4.45 13.43 -2.85
N MET A 41 5.37 13.33 -1.89
CA MET A 41 5.03 13.09 -0.49
C MET A 41 4.14 14.21 0.07
N HIS A 42 4.42 15.46 -0.27
CA HIS A 42 3.54 16.57 0.13
C HIS A 42 2.14 16.44 -0.48
N ILE A 43 2.03 16.10 -1.77
CA ILE A 43 0.73 15.88 -2.42
C ILE A 43 -0.06 14.76 -1.72
N VAL A 44 0.59 13.64 -1.40
CA VAL A 44 -0.05 12.51 -0.67
C VAL A 44 -0.66 13.00 0.65
N ASP A 45 0.08 13.81 1.40
CA ASP A 45 -0.41 14.41 2.64
C ASP A 45 -1.56 15.40 2.39
N GLU A 46 -1.45 16.29 1.41
CA GLU A 46 -2.52 17.24 1.06
C GLU A 46 -3.82 16.54 0.64
N VAL A 47 -3.74 15.39 -0.03
CA VAL A 47 -4.93 14.62 -0.45
C VAL A 47 -5.47 13.67 0.63
N GLY A 48 -4.98 13.79 1.86
CA GLY A 48 -5.60 13.14 3.01
C GLY A 48 -5.01 11.79 3.41
N PHE A 49 -3.79 11.45 2.98
CA PHE A 49 -3.12 10.21 3.36
C PHE A 49 -1.79 10.47 4.06
N ASP A 50 -1.44 9.62 5.02
CA ASP A 50 -0.10 9.63 5.57
C ASP A 50 0.92 9.12 4.55
N VAL A 51 2.19 9.46 4.78
CA VAL A 51 3.28 9.13 3.87
C VAL A 51 4.28 8.22 4.54
N VAL A 52 4.71 7.18 3.82
CA VAL A 52 5.91 6.40 4.14
C VAL A 52 6.89 6.46 2.96
N ASP A 53 8.09 6.99 3.21
CA ASP A 53 9.18 6.93 2.23
C ASP A 53 9.70 5.48 2.15
N ASN A 54 9.47 4.84 1.01
CA ASN A 54 9.92 3.48 0.69
C ASN A 54 11.19 3.50 -0.18
N GLY A 55 12.00 4.55 -0.08
CA GLY A 55 13.32 4.65 -0.69
C GLY A 55 13.30 4.87 -2.19
N ASP A 56 14.21 4.19 -2.89
CA ASP A 56 14.41 4.29 -4.33
C ASP A 56 13.45 3.38 -5.12
N LEU A 57 13.50 3.45 -6.45
CA LEU A 57 12.67 2.60 -7.30
C LEU A 57 13.04 1.12 -7.21
N ASN A 58 14.29 0.78 -6.84
CA ASN A 58 14.73 -0.60 -6.66
C ASN A 58 14.05 -1.27 -5.47
N ASN A 59 13.62 -0.51 -4.46
CA ASN A 59 12.86 -1.01 -3.30
C ASN A 59 11.34 -0.90 -3.47
N SER A 60 10.86 -0.31 -4.56
CA SER A 60 9.42 -0.09 -4.80
C SER A 60 8.59 -1.37 -4.98
N TRP A 61 9.22 -2.54 -5.15
CA TRP A 61 8.54 -3.83 -5.20
C TRP A 61 7.91 -4.23 -3.87
N ARG A 62 8.35 -3.65 -2.74
CA ARG A 62 7.80 -3.93 -1.41
C ARG A 62 6.34 -3.48 -1.26
N ALA A 63 5.85 -2.63 -2.15
CA ALA A 63 4.46 -2.15 -2.21
C ALA A 63 3.77 -2.57 -3.53
N GLN A 64 3.79 -3.86 -3.87
CA GLN A 64 3.23 -4.43 -5.11
C GLN A 64 2.41 -5.70 -4.81
N PRO A 65 1.56 -6.19 -5.75
CA PRO A 65 0.77 -7.39 -5.51
C PRO A 65 1.62 -8.55 -5.00
N GLY A 66 1.13 -9.22 -3.96
CA GLY A 66 1.86 -10.30 -3.28
C GLY A 66 2.65 -9.86 -2.05
N THR A 67 2.68 -8.57 -1.69
CA THR A 67 3.36 -8.07 -0.49
C THR A 67 2.38 -7.51 0.56
N PRO A 68 2.75 -7.54 1.86
CA PRO A 68 1.86 -7.10 2.95
C PRO A 68 1.36 -5.65 2.83
N ALA A 69 2.11 -4.78 2.15
CA ALA A 69 1.80 -3.36 1.99
C ALA A 69 0.81 -3.04 0.85
N TYR A 70 0.39 -4.04 0.09
CA TYR A 70 -0.40 -3.84 -1.13
C TYR A 70 -1.90 -4.01 -0.88
N CYS A 71 -2.65 -2.92 -1.02
CA CYS A 71 -4.12 -2.87 -0.92
C CYS A 71 -4.66 -3.40 0.43
N THR A 72 -4.00 -3.00 1.52
CA THR A 72 -4.27 -3.44 2.90
C THR A 72 -4.66 -2.31 3.86
N GLU A 73 -4.78 -1.06 3.39
CA GLU A 73 -5.25 0.11 4.17
C GLU A 73 -4.62 0.22 5.55
N LEU A 74 -3.29 0.37 5.57
CA LEU A 74 -2.49 0.37 6.79
C LEU A 74 -2.24 1.81 7.28
N THR A 75 -2.11 1.98 8.59
CA THR A 75 -1.57 3.22 9.17
C THR A 75 -0.09 3.38 8.81
N LYS A 76 0.49 4.54 9.13
CA LYS A 76 1.90 4.82 8.86
C LYS A 76 2.85 3.80 9.52
N GLU A 77 2.59 3.45 10.76
CA GLU A 77 3.38 2.47 11.53
C GLU A 77 3.23 1.07 10.94
N GLU A 78 2.00 0.65 10.68
CA GLU A 78 1.70 -0.65 10.08
C GLU A 78 2.31 -0.80 8.68
N LEU A 79 2.27 0.27 7.87
CA LEU A 79 2.83 0.27 6.53
C LEU A 79 4.35 0.10 6.56
N LYS A 80 5.07 0.75 7.49
CA LYS A 80 6.52 0.57 7.66
C LYS A 80 6.84 -0.90 7.93
N GLU A 81 6.15 -1.52 8.88
CA GLU A 81 6.33 -2.95 9.19
C GLU A 81 6.01 -3.85 7.99
N ALA A 82 4.95 -3.53 7.25
CA ALA A 82 4.53 -4.30 6.09
C ALA A 82 5.56 -4.26 4.96
N LEU A 83 6.20 -3.10 4.74
CA LEU A 83 7.29 -2.95 3.77
C LEU A 83 8.52 -3.79 4.16
N GLU A 84 8.86 -3.83 5.45
CA GLU A 84 9.97 -4.65 5.96
C GLU A 84 9.71 -6.15 5.80
N LYS A 85 8.49 -6.60 6.11
CA LYS A 85 8.04 -8.00 6.00
C LYS A 85 7.92 -8.51 4.56
N ALA A 86 8.00 -7.64 3.55
CA ALA A 86 7.88 -8.02 2.15
C ALA A 86 8.94 -9.07 1.73
N ASN A 87 8.47 -10.18 1.15
CA ASN A 87 9.32 -11.27 0.68
C ASN A 87 9.18 -11.44 -0.84
N LYS A 88 10.27 -11.21 -1.57
CA LYS A 88 10.29 -11.21 -3.04
C LYS A 88 10.03 -12.60 -3.64
N GLU A 89 10.46 -13.67 -2.96
CA GLU A 89 10.31 -15.05 -3.42
C GLU A 89 8.86 -15.54 -3.26
N LYS A 90 8.18 -15.12 -2.19
CA LYS A 90 6.78 -15.48 -1.92
C LYS A 90 5.76 -14.64 -2.68
N ALA A 91 6.11 -13.40 -3.05
CA ALA A 91 5.15 -12.47 -3.65
C ALA A 91 4.38 -13.04 -4.86
N PRO A 92 5.00 -13.75 -5.82
CA PRO A 92 4.26 -14.33 -6.95
C PRO A 92 3.19 -15.33 -6.51
N SER A 93 3.53 -16.28 -5.61
CA SER A 93 2.58 -17.31 -5.19
C SER A 93 1.43 -16.74 -4.36
N LEU A 94 1.71 -15.76 -3.49
CA LEU A 94 0.70 -15.04 -2.72
C LEU A 94 -0.23 -14.23 -3.63
N ARG A 95 0.31 -13.58 -4.67
CA ARG A 95 -0.51 -12.90 -5.69
C ARG A 95 -1.46 -13.88 -6.39
N GLU A 96 -0.95 -15.04 -6.82
CA GLU A 96 -1.80 -16.05 -7.48
C GLU A 96 -2.90 -16.57 -6.56
N LYS A 97 -2.61 -16.76 -5.25
CA LYS A 97 -3.65 -17.12 -4.26
C LYS A 97 -4.75 -16.06 -4.16
N VAL A 98 -4.41 -14.77 -4.16
CA VAL A 98 -5.41 -13.69 -4.16
C VAL A 98 -6.25 -13.74 -5.43
N ILE A 99 -5.61 -13.86 -6.61
CA ILE A 99 -6.32 -13.92 -7.89
C ILE A 99 -7.28 -15.13 -7.93
N ALA A 100 -6.83 -16.30 -7.47
CA ALA A 100 -7.65 -17.52 -7.43
C ALA A 100 -8.80 -17.43 -6.41
N SER A 101 -8.66 -16.61 -5.37
CA SER A 101 -9.68 -16.41 -4.33
C SER A 101 -10.59 -15.21 -4.62
N PHE A 102 -10.35 -14.47 -5.70
CA PHE A 102 -11.12 -13.29 -6.06
C PHE A 102 -12.51 -13.67 -6.56
N SER A 103 -13.51 -12.89 -6.16
CA SER A 103 -14.88 -13.00 -6.66
C SER A 103 -15.35 -11.66 -7.23
N PRO A 104 -16.08 -11.63 -8.36
CA PRO A 104 -16.68 -10.40 -8.87
C PRO A 104 -17.72 -9.79 -7.93
N ASP A 105 -18.26 -10.57 -6.98
CA ASP A 105 -19.25 -10.10 -6.00
C ASP A 105 -18.62 -9.42 -4.78
N PHE A 106 -17.28 -9.40 -4.68
CA PHE A 106 -16.59 -8.77 -3.54
C PHE A 106 -16.80 -7.27 -3.53
N ASN A 107 -17.15 -6.76 -2.37
CA ASN A 107 -17.10 -5.34 -2.10
C ASN A 107 -15.67 -4.90 -1.75
N HIS A 108 -15.48 -3.59 -1.55
CA HIS A 108 -14.19 -2.99 -1.20
C HIS A 108 -13.54 -3.64 0.03
N GLU A 109 -14.31 -3.84 1.09
CA GLU A 109 -13.82 -4.39 2.35
C GLU A 109 -13.42 -5.86 2.22
N ASP A 110 -14.17 -6.64 1.42
CA ASP A 110 -13.83 -8.03 1.13
C ASP A 110 -12.45 -8.15 0.47
N ILE A 111 -12.14 -7.25 -0.48
CA ILE A 111 -10.84 -7.23 -1.17
C ILE A 111 -9.71 -6.86 -0.19
N VAL A 112 -9.90 -5.83 0.63
CA VAL A 112 -8.91 -5.42 1.64
C VAL A 112 -8.66 -6.56 2.63
N ASN A 113 -9.72 -7.20 3.13
CA ASN A 113 -9.62 -8.30 4.08
C ASN A 113 -8.99 -9.56 3.46
N LEU A 114 -9.27 -9.85 2.19
CA LEU A 114 -8.61 -10.93 1.45
C LEU A 114 -7.10 -10.69 1.35
N ASN A 115 -6.69 -9.48 0.95
CA ASN A 115 -5.27 -9.12 0.83
C ASN A 115 -4.57 -9.20 2.18
N ARG A 116 -5.18 -8.64 3.24
CA ARG A 116 -4.65 -8.73 4.62
C ARG A 116 -4.46 -10.17 5.06
N LYS A 117 -5.42 -11.05 4.77
CA LYS A 117 -5.34 -12.47 5.12
C LYS A 117 -4.21 -13.17 4.38
N ILE A 118 -4.17 -13.08 3.05
CA ILE A 118 -3.25 -13.88 2.22
C ILE A 118 -1.83 -13.33 2.28
N TYR A 119 -1.63 -12.01 2.19
CA TYR A 119 -0.27 -11.45 2.13
C TYR A 119 0.49 -11.50 3.46
N ASN A 120 -0.19 -11.82 4.57
CA ASN A 120 0.43 -12.06 5.87
C ASN A 120 0.58 -13.54 6.24
N GLU A 121 0.32 -14.47 5.29
CA GLU A 121 0.58 -15.90 5.51
C GLU A 121 2.09 -16.16 5.72
N LYS A 122 2.42 -16.93 6.76
CA LYS A 122 3.81 -17.27 7.12
C LYS A 122 4.43 -18.29 6.17
#